data_AF-A0A2N2L0Y8-F1
#
_entry.id   AF-A0A2N2L0Y8-F1
#
_cell.length_a   1.000
_cell.length_b   1.000
_cell.length_c   1.000
_cell.angle_alpha   90.00
_cell.angle_beta   90.00
_cell.angle_gamma   90.00
#
_symmetry.space_group_name_H-M   'P 1'
#
loop_
_entity.id
_entity.type
_entity.pdbx_description
1 polymer ?
#
loop_
_entity_poly.entity_id
_entity_poly.type
_entity_poly.pdbx_seq_one_letter_code
_entity_poly.pdbx_strand_id
1 'polypeptide(L)'
;MLAVNDLQVNYENLLKLGYAVVDIRYKDYDICNDSYKLVIGRVDADRDEFYPEMLKQYTGVEFKPSEIYEIWTEILFHKIKMSRVLNRDIAVKVAALDYIETVYSTK
;
A
#
# COMPACT_ATOMS: atom_id res chain seq x y z
N MET A 1 -17.09 7.74 13.34
CA MET A 1 -16.11 6.64 13.44
C MET A 1 -16.45 5.68 12.30
N LEU A 2 -15.72 5.73 11.19
CA LEU A 2 -16.02 4.86 10.04
C LEU A 2 -15.52 3.45 10.40
N ALA A 3 -16.45 2.50 10.45
CA ALA A 3 -16.14 1.09 10.67
C ALA A 3 -15.28 0.58 9.50
N VAL A 4 -14.10 0.09 9.82
CA VAL A 4 -13.13 -0.55 8.90
C VAL A 4 -13.59 -2.00 8.69
N ASN A 5 -14.80 -2.20 8.19
CA ASN A 5 -15.29 -3.52 7.84
C ASN A 5 -15.19 -3.72 6.32
N ASP A 6 -14.48 -4.79 5.96
CA ASP A 6 -14.58 -5.54 4.70
C ASP A 6 -14.01 -4.92 3.42
N LEU A 7 -12.85 -4.25 3.48
CA LEU A 7 -12.09 -4.03 2.24
C LEU A 7 -11.37 -5.34 1.83
N GLN A 8 -12.09 -6.20 1.12
CA GLN A 8 -11.53 -7.43 0.55
C GLN A 8 -10.99 -7.15 -0.85
N VAL A 9 -9.68 -6.92 -0.96
CA VAL A 9 -9.00 -6.73 -2.25
C VAL A 9 -8.56 -8.08 -2.79
N ASN A 10 -8.98 -8.40 -4.02
CA ASN A 10 -8.49 -9.57 -4.74
C ASN A 10 -7.23 -9.21 -5.55
N TYR A 11 -6.10 -9.19 -4.86
CA TYR A 11 -4.80 -8.80 -5.40
C TYR A 11 -4.39 -9.65 -6.62
N GLU A 12 -4.56 -10.97 -6.54
CA GLU A 12 -4.19 -11.88 -7.61
C GLU A 12 -4.97 -11.63 -8.91
N ASN A 13 -6.29 -11.43 -8.82
CA ASN A 13 -7.09 -11.16 -10.01
C ASN A 13 -6.76 -9.80 -10.63
N LEU A 14 -6.49 -8.79 -9.80
CA LEU A 14 -6.06 -7.48 -10.30
C LEU A 14 -4.73 -7.60 -11.03
N LEU A 15 -3.74 -8.29 -10.45
CA LEU A 15 -2.44 -8.51 -11.08
C LEU A 15 -2.57 -9.28 -12.39
N LYS A 16 -3.37 -10.35 -12.45
CA LYS A 16 -3.67 -11.10 -13.70
C LYS A 16 -4.26 -10.23 -14.79
N LEU A 17 -5.01 -9.19 -14.42
CA LEU A 17 -5.57 -8.21 -15.35
C LEU A 17 -4.61 -7.06 -15.69
N GLY A 18 -3.41 -7.03 -15.08
CA GLY A 18 -2.40 -5.99 -15.29
C GLY A 18 -2.61 -4.76 -14.41
N TYR A 19 -3.26 -4.93 -13.27
CA TYR A 19 -3.55 -3.86 -12.32
C TYR A 19 -2.97 -4.13 -10.94
N ALA A 20 -2.51 -3.09 -10.27
CA ALA A 20 -2.06 -3.13 -8.89
C ALA A 20 -2.79 -2.11 -8.04
N VAL A 21 -3.01 -2.45 -6.76
CA VAL A 21 -3.55 -1.53 -5.77
C VAL A 21 -2.40 -0.73 -5.19
N VAL A 22 -2.43 0.56 -5.43
CA VAL A 22 -1.43 1.53 -5.01
C VAL A 22 -2.11 2.72 -4.35
N ASP A 23 -1.34 3.60 -3.73
CA ASP A 23 -1.86 4.89 -3.30
C ASP A 23 -2.02 5.85 -4.50
N ILE A 24 -2.97 6.79 -4.39
CA ILE A 24 -3.34 7.77 -5.43
C ILE A 24 -2.17 8.62 -5.93
N ARG A 25 -1.07 8.69 -5.17
CA ARG A 25 0.13 9.48 -5.48
C ARG A 25 1.32 8.66 -5.94
N TYR A 26 1.15 7.36 -6.20
CA TYR A 26 2.23 6.50 -6.72
C TYR A 26 2.68 6.89 -8.14
N LYS A 27 1.82 7.61 -8.87
CA LYS A 27 2.13 8.26 -10.15
C LYS A 27 1.64 9.70 -10.06
N ASP A 28 2.28 10.61 -10.79
CA ASP A 28 1.91 12.02 -10.95
C ASP A 28 0.54 12.15 -11.64
N TYR A 29 -0.51 11.62 -11.03
CA TYR A 29 -1.89 11.79 -11.47
C TYR A 29 -2.43 13.11 -10.90
N ASP A 30 -3.33 13.74 -11.66
CA ASP A 30 -4.00 14.96 -11.24
C ASP A 30 -4.59 14.79 -9.82
N ILE A 31 -4.29 15.76 -8.96
CA ILE A 31 -4.67 15.75 -7.55
C ILE A 31 -6.19 15.64 -7.45
N CYS A 32 -6.70 14.48 -7.02
CA CYS A 32 -8.11 14.32 -6.72
C CYS A 32 -8.41 14.90 -5.33
N ASN A 33 -9.49 15.69 -5.21
CA ASN A 33 -9.96 16.24 -3.94
C ASN A 33 -10.56 15.18 -2.99
N ASP A 34 -10.50 13.90 -3.34
CA ASP A 34 -11.01 12.81 -2.52
C ASP A 34 -10.17 12.60 -1.26
N SER A 35 -10.85 12.29 -0.16
CA SER A 35 -10.29 12.10 1.18
C SER A 35 -9.54 10.77 1.38
N TYR A 36 -8.91 10.26 0.31
CA TYR A 36 -8.17 9.00 0.17
C TYR A 36 -9.04 7.74 0.00
N LYS A 37 -8.85 7.08 -1.15
CA LYS A 37 -9.27 5.71 -1.47
C LYS A 37 -8.12 5.06 -2.22
N LEU A 38 -7.79 3.80 -1.90
CA LEU A 38 -6.79 3.03 -2.63
C LEU A 38 -7.10 3.07 -4.13
N VAL A 39 -6.08 3.21 -4.96
CA VAL A 39 -6.25 3.34 -6.41
C VAL A 39 -5.76 2.07 -7.11
N ILE A 40 -6.49 1.69 -8.15
CA ILE A 40 -6.10 0.59 -9.02
C ILE A 40 -5.34 1.19 -10.21
N GLY A 41 -4.03 0.99 -10.27
CA GLY A 41 -3.15 1.48 -11.32
C GLY A 41 -2.72 0.36 -12.27
N ARG A 42 -2.54 0.66 -13.56
CA ARG A 42 -1.99 -0.30 -14.53
C ARG A 42 -0.49 -0.52 -14.31
N VAL A 43 -0.06 -1.78 -14.32
CA VAL A 43 1.33 -2.21 -14.21
C VAL A 43 1.74 -2.99 -15.46
N ASP A 44 2.86 -2.59 -16.07
CA ASP A 44 3.34 -3.13 -17.34
C ASP A 44 4.46 -4.19 -17.18
N ALA A 45 4.96 -4.41 -15.96
CA ALA A 45 6.07 -5.31 -15.62
C ALA A 45 5.60 -6.60 -14.88
N ASP A 46 6.53 -7.53 -14.63
CA ASP A 46 6.29 -8.85 -14.01
C ASP A 46 5.38 -8.77 -12.78
N ARG A 47 4.14 -9.24 -12.97
CA ARG A 47 3.00 -8.89 -12.10
C ARG A 47 3.11 -9.57 -10.74
N ASP A 48 3.68 -10.77 -10.71
CA ASP A 48 3.78 -11.58 -9.50
C ASP A 48 4.84 -11.03 -8.53
N GLU A 49 5.83 -10.29 -9.06
CA GLU A 49 6.92 -9.70 -8.28
C GLU A 49 6.63 -8.26 -7.83
N PHE A 50 5.56 -7.64 -8.34
CA PHE A 50 5.26 -6.22 -8.08
C PHE A 50 5.23 -5.87 -6.58
N TYR A 51 4.39 -6.51 -5.77
CA TYR A 51 4.32 -6.21 -4.33
C TYR A 51 5.55 -6.67 -3.55
N PRO A 52 6.11 -7.89 -3.77
CA PRO A 52 7.36 -8.30 -3.13
C PRO A 52 8.51 -7.31 -3.37
N GLU A 53 8.73 -6.89 -4.62
CA GLU A 53 9.78 -5.94 -4.98
C GLU A 53 9.57 -4.57 -4.34
N MET A 54 8.33 -4.08 -4.36
CA MET A 54 7.97 -2.79 -3.77
C MET A 54 8.21 -2.78 -2.25
N LEU A 55 7.80 -3.83 -1.55
CA LEU A 55 8.07 -3.99 -0.13
C LEU A 55 9.57 -4.02 0.14
N LYS A 56 10.32 -4.85 -0.59
CA LYS A 56 11.78 -4.96 -0.45
C LYS A 56 12.47 -3.62 -0.74
N GLN A 57 12.04 -2.88 -1.76
CA GLN A 57 12.60 -1.57 -2.11
C GLN A 57 12.35 -0.52 -1.02
N TYR A 58 11.21 -0.57 -0.35
CA TYR A 58 10.84 0.42 0.66
C TYR A 58 11.41 0.13 2.03
N THR A 59 11.39 -1.14 2.46
CA THR A 59 11.73 -1.54 3.82
C THR A 59 13.11 -2.20 3.91
N GLY A 60 13.64 -2.74 2.81
CA GLY A 60 14.84 -3.59 2.83
C GLY A 60 14.61 -4.98 3.43
N VAL A 61 13.37 -5.32 3.80
CA VAL A 61 13.00 -6.58 4.45
C VAL A 61 12.40 -7.54 3.43
N GLU A 62 12.71 -8.82 3.56
CA GLU A 62 12.05 -9.89 2.81
C GLU A 62 10.90 -10.48 3.61
N PHE A 63 9.71 -10.48 3.01
CA PHE A 63 8.49 -11.01 3.60
C PHE A 63 8.16 -12.38 3.01
N LYS A 64 7.47 -13.22 3.78
CA LYS A 64 6.96 -14.50 3.28
C LYS A 64 5.90 -14.24 2.20
N PRO A 65 5.83 -15.04 1.13
CA PRO A 65 4.81 -14.86 0.09
C PRO A 65 3.37 -14.81 0.63
N SER A 66 3.09 -15.54 1.72
CA SER A 66 1.76 -15.60 2.33
C SER A 66 1.30 -14.32 3.02
N GLU A 67 2.21 -13.41 3.38
CA GLU A 67 1.89 -12.18 4.14
C GLU A 67 2.00 -10.89 3.30
N ILE A 68 2.51 -10.99 2.05
CA ILE A 68 2.79 -9.82 1.20
C ILE A 68 1.56 -8.92 1.01
N TYR A 69 0.42 -9.51 0.67
CA TYR A 69 -0.81 -8.75 0.42
C TYR A 69 -1.38 -8.14 1.71
N GLU A 70 -1.26 -8.84 2.83
CA GLU A 70 -1.68 -8.34 4.14
C GLU A 70 -0.82 -7.13 4.52
N ILE A 71 0.50 -7.28 4.49
CA ILE A 71 1.46 -6.23 4.87
C ILE A 71 1.34 -5.01 3.96
N TRP A 72 1.22 -5.21 2.65
CA TRP A 72 1.01 -4.10 1.72
C TRP A 72 -0.27 -3.32 2.06
N THR A 73 -1.36 -4.04 2.35
CA THR A 73 -2.64 -3.43 2.76
C THR A 73 -2.49 -2.64 4.06
N GLU A 74 -1.83 -3.23 5.06
CA GLU A 74 -1.58 -2.58 6.35
C GLU A 74 -0.73 -1.32 6.21
N ILE A 75 0.30 -1.33 5.36
CA ILE A 75 1.13 -0.15 5.05
C ILE A 75 0.29 0.97 4.42
N LEU A 76 -0.57 0.65 3.45
CA LEU A 76 -1.43 1.64 2.82
C LEU A 76 -2.43 2.25 3.83
N PHE A 77 -2.97 1.43 4.74
CA PHE A 77 -3.83 1.95 5.81
C PHE A 77 -3.06 2.79 6.83
N HIS A 78 -1.85 2.36 7.20
CA HIS A 78 -0.98 3.10 8.09
C HIS A 78 -0.64 4.48 7.52
N LYS A 79 -0.32 4.53 6.22
CA LYS A 79 -0.14 5.78 5.47
C LYS A 79 -1.35 6.70 5.61
N ILE A 80 -2.55 6.20 5.34
CA ILE A 80 -3.79 6.99 5.43
C ILE A 80 -3.97 7.54 6.86
N LYS A 81 -3.72 6.70 7.88
CA LYS A 81 -3.80 7.11 9.28
C LYS A 81 -2.80 8.22 9.60
N MET A 82 -1.54 8.05 9.23
CA MET A 82 -0.48 9.05 9.46
C MET A 82 -0.76 10.35 8.72
N SER A 83 -1.18 10.29 7.46
CA SER A 83 -1.49 11.48 6.67
C SER A 83 -2.62 12.31 7.29
N ARG A 84 -3.63 11.64 7.86
CA ARG A 84 -4.71 12.31 8.61
C ARG A 84 -4.19 12.98 9.88
N VAL A 85 -3.33 12.31 10.64
CA VAL A 85 -2.76 12.86 11.89
C VAL A 85 -1.85 14.06 11.62
N LEU A 86 -1.03 14.00 10.57
CA LEU A 86 -0.08 15.06 10.21
C LEU A 86 -0.73 16.20 9.41
N ASN A 87 -2.01 16.07 9.05
CA ASN A 87 -2.75 16.97 8.16
C ASN A 87 -2.00 17.28 6.85
N ARG A 88 -1.22 16.30 6.36
CA ARG A 88 -0.48 16.35 5.10
C ARG A 88 -0.27 14.94 4.60
N ASP A 89 -0.10 14.81 3.30
CA ASP A 89 0.30 13.54 2.72
C ASP A 89 1.74 13.16 3.10
N ILE A 90 2.00 11.86 3.15
CA ILE A 90 3.34 11.30 3.33
C ILE A 90 3.62 10.32 2.20
N ALA A 91 4.89 10.10 1.85
CA ALA A 91 5.23 9.09 0.84
C ALA A 91 4.94 7.68 1.36
N VAL A 92 4.52 6.76 0.47
CA VAL A 92 4.32 5.34 0.82
C VAL A 92 5.58 4.74 1.44
N LYS A 93 6.77 5.08 0.92
CA LYS A 93 8.05 4.64 1.51
C LYS A 93 8.21 5.05 2.98
N VAL A 94 7.82 6.27 3.34
CA VAL A 94 7.91 6.75 4.73
C VAL A 94 6.92 5.99 5.60
N ALA A 95 5.70 5.78 5.13
CA ALA A 95 4.70 4.99 5.84
C ALA A 95 5.13 3.53 6.02
N ALA A 96 5.77 2.93 5.00
CA ALA A 96 6.27 1.56 5.05
C ALA A 96 7.37 1.42 6.13
N LEU A 97 8.33 2.34 6.15
CA LEU A 97 9.39 2.34 7.18
C LEU A 97 8.80 2.52 8.58
N ASP A 98 7.92 3.49 8.77
CA ASP A 98 7.28 3.73 10.06
C ASP A 98 6.43 2.52 10.51
N TYR A 99 5.69 1.90 9.58
CA TYR A 99 4.91 0.69 9.86
C TYR A 99 5.80 -0.46 10.35
N ILE A 100 6.96 -0.67 9.71
CA ILE A 100 7.88 -1.74 10.10
C ILE A 100 8.45 -1.52 11.51
N GLU A 101 8.87 -0.29 11.80
CA GLU A 101 9.44 0.07 13.09
C GLU A 101 8.40 0.07 14.23
N THR A 102 7.17 0.51 13.96
CA THR A 102 6.18 0.78 15.01
C THR A 102 5.09 -0.27 15.16
N VAL A 103 4.77 -1.02 14.11
CA VAL A 103 3.65 -1.99 14.11
C VAL A 103 4.17 -3.41 13.88
N TYR A 104 4.93 -3.64 12.81
CA TYR A 104 5.39 -4.97 12.45
C TYR A 104 6.41 -5.56 13.44
N SER A 105 7.40 -4.77 13.88
CA SER A 105 8.41 -5.24 14.84
C SER A 105 7.85 -5.61 16.22
N THR A 106 6.59 -5.25 16.49
CA THR A 106 5.89 -5.55 17.75
C THR A 106 4.90 -6.72 17.59
N LYS A 107 4.77 -7.28 16.37
CA LYS A 107 3.91 -8.43 16.03
C LYS A 107 4.68 -9.73 16.28
#